data_AF-A0A1F6R2Z4-F1
#
_entry.id   AF-A0A1F6R2Z4-F1
#
_cell.length_a   1.000
_cell.length_b   1.000
_cell.length_c   1.000
_cell.angle_alpha   90.00
_cell.angle_beta   90.00
_cell.angle_gamma   90.00
#
_symmetry.space_group_name_H-M   'P 1'
#
loop_
_entity.id
_entity.type
_entity.pdbx_description
1 polymer ?
#
loop_
_entity_poly.entity_id
_entity_poly.type
_entity_poly.pdbx_seq_one_letter_code
_entity_poly.pdbx_strand_id
1 'polypeptide(L)'
;MDRKDDFLETNVLEKLRDMGYQAEQSVSRSLDPNDFSLVYLHALVANEIGDRRVRDIRPPVVILAPSPDWKEARDYLLLGRTGQLAEYYISAGSEFGPYMETLRYLTSVGRIKG
;
A
#
# COMPACT_ATOMS: atom_id res chain seq x y z
N MET A 1 3.33 17.10 16.21
CA MET A 1 2.29 16.15 15.83
C MET A 1 2.00 16.38 14.37
N ASP A 2 2.56 15.53 13.51
CA ASP A 2 2.40 15.64 12.06
C ASP A 2 0.96 15.25 11.70
N ARG A 3 0.17 16.22 11.25
CA ARG A 3 -1.26 16.08 10.87
C ARG A 3 -1.55 15.03 9.79
N LYS A 4 -0.53 14.36 9.24
CA LYS A 4 -0.65 13.34 8.20
C LYS A 4 -0.82 11.93 8.78
N ASP A 5 -0.32 11.68 9.99
CA ASP A 5 -0.43 10.37 10.64
C ASP A 5 -1.87 10.11 11.11
N ASP A 6 -2.54 11.13 11.66
CA ASP A 6 -3.94 11.07 12.09
C ASP A 6 -4.91 10.74 10.95
N PHE A 7 -4.58 11.11 9.70
CA PHE A 7 -5.51 10.93 8.58
C PHE A 7 -5.67 9.47 8.17
N LEU A 8 -4.58 8.72 8.06
CA LEU A 8 -4.61 7.30 7.67
C LEU A 8 -5.22 6.44 8.78
N GLU A 9 -4.83 6.71 10.02
CA GLU A 9 -5.28 5.96 11.19
C GLU A 9 -6.78 6.11 11.39
N THR A 10 -7.31 7.34 11.39
CA THR A 10 -8.73 7.60 11.65
C THR A 10 -9.63 7.33 10.44
N ASN A 11 -9.22 7.59 9.19
CA ASN A 11 -10.15 7.50 8.06
C ASN A 11 -10.09 6.22 7.24
N VAL A 12 -9.02 5.43 7.37
CA VAL A 12 -8.83 4.22 6.57
C VAL A 12 -8.76 2.97 7.44
N LEU A 13 -7.93 2.95 8.48
CA LEU A 13 -7.76 1.74 9.31
C LEU A 13 -9.03 1.40 10.09
N GLU A 14 -9.67 2.38 10.72
CA GLU A 14 -10.93 2.17 11.46
C GLU A 14 -12.03 1.62 10.54
N LYS A 15 -12.20 2.21 9.35
CA LYS A 15 -13.20 1.75 8.38
C LYS A 15 -12.91 0.35 7.85
N LEU A 16 -11.65 0.00 7.63
CA LEU A 16 -11.28 -1.38 7.26
C LEU A 16 -11.64 -2.35 8.40
N ARG A 17 -11.39 -1.98 9.67
CA ARG A 17 -11.74 -2.81 10.84
C ARG A 17 -13.24 -2.96 11.03
N ASP A 18 -14.02 -1.89 10.84
CA ASP A 18 -15.49 -1.93 10.88
C ASP A 18 -16.07 -2.87 9.82
N MET A 19 -15.35 -3.05 8.72
CA MET A 19 -15.69 -3.99 7.65
C MET A 19 -15.16 -5.42 7.89
N GLY A 20 -14.53 -5.68 9.03
CA GLY A 20 -14.04 -6.99 9.44
C GLY A 20 -12.58 -7.29 9.05
N TYR A 21 -11.84 -6.34 8.48
CA TYR A 21 -10.42 -6.55 8.15
C TYR A 21 -9.52 -6.29 9.35
N GLN A 22 -8.48 -7.09 9.50
CA GLN A 22 -7.40 -6.83 10.46
C GLN A 22 -6.39 -5.86 9.85
N ALA A 23 -6.69 -4.56 9.95
CA ALA A 23 -5.83 -3.51 9.41
C ALA A 23 -4.83 -2.98 10.46
N GLU A 24 -3.55 -2.98 10.10
CA GLU A 24 -2.44 -2.46 10.91
C GLU A 24 -1.63 -1.42 10.13
N GLN A 25 -1.07 -0.45 10.85
CA GLN A 25 -0.14 0.51 10.29
C GLN A 25 1.21 0.35 10.97
N SER A 26 2.24 0.13 10.15
CA SER A 26 3.62 0.07 10.62
C SER A 26 4.33 1.38 10.32
N VAL A 27 4.50 2.22 11.34
CA VAL A 27 5.39 3.40 11.26
C VAL A 27 6.86 3.01 11.47
N SER A 28 7.10 1.81 12.00
CA SER A 28 8.43 1.23 12.22
C SER A 28 8.61 -0.08 11.44
N ARG A 29 9.83 -0.60 11.28
CA ARG A 29 10.11 -1.85 10.54
C ARG A 29 9.77 -3.13 11.34
N SER A 30 8.93 -3.03 12.37
CA SER A 30 8.67 -4.12 13.32
C SER A 30 7.71 -5.18 12.79
N LEU A 31 6.80 -4.83 11.87
CA LEU A 31 5.88 -5.77 11.25
C LEU A 31 6.52 -6.36 9.98
N ASP A 32 6.43 -7.67 9.81
CA ASP A 32 6.83 -8.31 8.55
C ASP A 32 5.67 -8.16 7.55
N PRO A 33 5.86 -7.43 6.43
CA PRO A 33 4.82 -7.27 5.43
C PRO A 33 4.32 -8.59 4.84
N ASN A 34 5.09 -9.69 4.97
CA ASN A 34 4.71 -11.01 4.49
C ASN A 34 3.66 -11.74 5.35
N ASP A 35 3.34 -11.23 6.53
CA ASP A 35 2.27 -11.77 7.38
C ASP A 35 0.87 -11.28 6.97
N PHE A 36 0.81 -10.33 6.02
CA PHE A 36 -0.42 -9.69 5.57
C PHE A 36 -0.85 -10.20 4.20
N SER A 37 -2.15 -10.15 3.93
CA SER A 37 -2.71 -10.52 2.63
C SER A 37 -2.59 -9.41 1.58
N LEU A 38 -2.37 -8.15 2.00
CA LEU A 38 -2.25 -6.96 1.16
C LEU A 38 -1.41 -5.91 1.90
N VAL A 39 -0.52 -5.24 1.18
CA VAL A 39 0.32 -4.18 1.73
C VAL A 39 0.08 -2.88 0.97
N TYR A 40 -0.33 -1.83 1.70
CA TYR A 40 -0.29 -0.46 1.19
C TYR A 40 1.05 0.17 1.58
N LEU A 41 1.89 0.49 0.61
CA LEU A 41 3.25 0.98 0.83
C LEU A 41 3.41 2.40 0.30
N HIS A 42 3.80 3.33 1.16
CA HIS A 42 4.08 4.69 0.73
C HIS A 42 5.35 4.73 -0.14
N ALA A 43 5.31 5.44 -1.28
CA ALA A 43 6.41 5.50 -2.25
C ALA A 43 7.71 6.01 -1.63
N LEU A 44 7.64 7.01 -0.74
CA LEU A 44 8.80 7.50 0.00
C LEU A 44 9.43 6.41 0.88
N VAL A 45 8.61 5.61 1.57
CA VAL A 45 9.09 4.49 2.40
C VAL A 45 9.68 3.38 1.53
N ALA A 46 9.06 3.10 0.38
CA ALA A 46 9.60 2.15 -0.60
C ALA A 46 11.01 2.54 -1.04
N ASN A 47 11.24 3.84 -1.31
CA ASN A 47 12.55 4.37 -1.66
C ASN A 47 13.56 4.24 -0.50
N GLU A 48 13.15 4.52 0.74
CA GLU A 48 14.01 4.44 1.93
C GLU A 48 14.41 3.01 2.31
N ILE A 49 13.53 2.03 2.16
CA ILE A 49 13.85 0.62 2.45
C ILE A 49 14.62 -0.05 1.30
N GLY A 50 14.60 0.58 0.12
CA GLY A 50 15.33 0.18 -1.07
C GLY A 50 14.72 -1.01 -1.82
N ASP A 51 14.94 -1.05 -3.13
CA ASP A 51 14.37 -2.02 -4.06
C ASP A 51 14.40 -3.48 -3.59
N ARG A 52 15.54 -3.92 -3.00
CA ARG A 52 15.69 -5.33 -2.59
C ARG A 52 14.64 -5.72 -1.55
N ARG A 53 14.39 -4.87 -0.56
CA ARG A 53 13.46 -5.19 0.54
C ARG A 53 12.00 -5.11 0.10
N VAL A 54 11.68 -4.23 -0.85
CA VAL A 54 10.34 -4.19 -1.45
C VAL A 54 10.09 -5.45 -2.29
N ARG A 55 11.11 -5.98 -2.98
CA ARG A 55 10.99 -7.24 -3.75
C ARG A 55 10.81 -8.48 -2.87
N ASP A 56 11.24 -8.43 -1.61
CA ASP A 56 11.06 -9.51 -0.65
C ASP A 56 9.63 -9.55 -0.07
N ILE A 57 8.78 -8.57 -0.41
CA ILE A 57 7.35 -8.56 -0.07
C ILE A 57 6.62 -9.47 -1.05
N ARG A 58 6.11 -10.59 -0.54
CA ARG A 58 5.34 -11.59 -1.29
C ARG A 58 3.87 -11.25 -1.53
N PRO A 59 3.11 -10.65 -0.59
CA PRO A 59 1.72 -10.31 -0.88
C PRO A 59 1.62 -9.19 -1.91
N PRO A 60 0.43 -9.01 -2.52
CA PRO A 60 0.14 -7.86 -3.35
C PRO A 60 0.50 -6.55 -2.65
N VAL A 61 1.18 -5.66 -3.38
CA VAL A 61 1.56 -4.33 -2.92
C VAL A 61 0.78 -3.27 -3.71
N VAL A 62 0.20 -2.31 -2.99
CA VAL A 62 -0.43 -1.10 -3.54
C VAL A 62 0.42 0.09 -3.12
N ILE A 63 0.88 0.88 -4.08
CA ILE A 63 1.72 2.03 -3.78
C ILE A 63 0.86 3.26 -3.50
N LEU A 64 1.17 3.94 -2.38
CA LEU A 64 0.62 5.25 -2.03
C LEU A 64 1.64 6.32 -2.44
N ALA A 65 1.31 7.23 -3.36
CA ALA A 65 2.21 8.35 -3.67
C ALA A 65 1.50 9.71 -3.62
N PRO A 66 2.18 10.79 -3.21
CA PRO A 66 1.57 12.10 -2.99
C PRO A 66 1.19 12.87 -4.26
N SER A 67 1.55 12.38 -5.45
CA SER A 67 1.29 13.07 -6.72
C SER A 67 0.46 12.20 -7.67
N PRO A 68 -0.57 12.74 -8.37
CA PRO A 68 -1.27 12.02 -9.43
C PRO A 68 -0.38 11.73 -10.64
N ASP A 69 0.87 12.22 -10.66
CA ASP A 69 1.80 12.00 -11.75
C ASP A 69 2.33 10.56 -11.75
N TRP A 70 1.49 9.70 -12.33
CA TRP A 70 1.71 8.28 -12.61
C TRP A 70 3.11 7.98 -13.17
N LYS A 71 3.74 8.94 -13.86
CA LYS A 71 5.08 8.77 -14.44
C LYS A 71 6.17 8.61 -13.37
N GLU A 72 6.14 9.39 -12.31
CA GLU A 72 7.14 9.30 -11.23
C GLU A 72 6.95 8.00 -10.44
N ALA A 73 5.70 7.67 -10.07
CA ALA A 73 5.38 6.40 -9.42
C ALA A 73 5.74 5.18 -10.29
N ARG A 74 5.48 5.26 -11.60
CA ARG A 74 5.87 4.23 -12.58
C ARG A 74 7.38 4.14 -12.73
N ASP A 75 8.11 5.25 -12.74
CA ASP A 75 9.57 5.24 -12.84
C ASP A 75 10.20 4.60 -11.60
N TYR A 76 9.65 4.84 -10.39
CA TYR A 76 10.02 4.09 -9.18
C TYR A 76 9.75 2.58 -9.31
N LEU A 77 8.64 2.19 -9.94
CA LEU A 77 8.31 0.78 -10.21
C LEU A 77 9.15 0.15 -11.33
N LEU A 78 9.60 0.94 -12.30
CA LEU A 78 10.38 0.47 -13.46
C LEU A 78 11.88 0.39 -13.17
N LEU A 79 12.40 1.24 -12.28
CA LEU A 79 13.78 1.13 -11.78
C LEU A 79 13.98 -0.17 -11.00
N GLY A 80 12.92 -0.68 -10.36
CA GLY A 80 12.82 -2.04 -9.86
C GLY A 80 12.25 -3.03 -10.90
N ARG A 81 13.01 -3.43 -11.92
CA ARG A 81 12.56 -4.43 -12.92
C ARG A 81 11.91 -5.69 -12.31
N THR A 82 10.59 -5.71 -12.23
CA THR A 82 9.64 -6.82 -12.48
C THR A 82 8.22 -6.35 -12.16
N GLY A 83 7.22 -6.86 -12.88
CA GLY A 83 5.78 -6.68 -12.61
C GLY A 83 5.29 -7.33 -11.31
N GLN A 84 6.06 -7.21 -10.22
CA GLN A 84 5.79 -7.72 -8.89
C GLN A 84 5.75 -6.62 -7.81
N LEU A 85 6.18 -5.39 -8.09
CA LEU A 85 6.35 -4.37 -7.04
C LEU A 85 5.10 -3.53 -6.75
N ALA A 86 4.18 -3.41 -7.70
CA ALA A 86 2.87 -2.81 -7.43
C ALA A 86 1.83 -3.38 -8.37
N GLU A 87 0.76 -3.90 -7.78
CA GLU A 87 -0.41 -4.33 -8.53
C GLU A 87 -1.37 -3.17 -8.78
N TYR A 88 -1.30 -2.14 -7.93
CA TYR A 88 -2.12 -0.94 -8.07
C TYR A 88 -1.47 0.30 -7.45
N TYR A 89 -2.03 1.45 -7.79
CA TYR A 89 -1.60 2.77 -7.34
C TYR A 89 -2.78 3.60 -6.84
N ILE A 90 -2.63 4.27 -5.69
CA ILE A 90 -3.58 5.26 -5.20
C ILE A 90 -2.84 6.50 -4.65
N SER A 91 -3.51 7.65 -4.68
CA SER A 91 -2.92 8.90 -4.16
C SER A 91 -2.82 8.87 -2.64
N ALA A 92 -1.66 9.22 -2.08
CA ALA A 92 -1.48 9.42 -0.66
C ALA A 92 -2.32 10.63 -0.20
N GLY A 93 -3.26 10.39 0.70
CA GLY A 93 -4.28 11.38 1.10
C GLY A 93 -5.58 11.31 0.30
N SER A 94 -5.78 10.28 -0.52
CA SER A 94 -7.10 10.01 -1.11
C SER A 94 -8.15 9.71 -0.02
N GLU A 95 -9.42 9.90 -0.37
CA GLU A 95 -10.55 9.40 0.42
C GLU A 95 -10.46 7.88 0.63
N PHE A 96 -11.32 7.33 1.48
CA PHE A 96 -11.38 5.89 1.76
C PHE A 96 -11.67 5.03 0.51
N GLY A 97 -12.40 5.58 -0.48
CA GLY A 97 -12.87 4.85 -1.67
C GLY A 97 -11.78 4.08 -2.42
N PRO A 98 -10.68 4.73 -2.84
CA PRO A 98 -9.58 4.06 -3.54
C PRO A 98 -8.95 2.86 -2.81
N TYR A 99 -8.89 2.87 -1.47
CA TYR A 99 -8.41 1.70 -0.71
C TYR A 99 -9.37 0.52 -0.87
N MET A 100 -10.68 0.77 -0.83
CA MET A 100 -11.68 -0.29 -1.03
C MET A 100 -11.75 -0.79 -2.47
N GLU A 101 -11.60 0.10 -3.46
CA GLU A 101 -11.60 -0.29 -4.87
C GLU A 101 -10.42 -1.21 -5.19
N THR A 102 -9.23 -0.92 -4.67
CA THR A 102 -8.05 -1.78 -4.84
C THR A 102 -8.20 -3.12 -4.16
N LEU A 103 -8.70 -3.14 -2.93
CA LEU A 103 -8.99 -4.39 -2.22
C LEU A 103 -9.99 -5.27 -3.00
N ARG A 104 -11.11 -4.69 -3.46
CA ARG A 104 -12.13 -5.41 -4.25
C ARG A 104 -11.56 -5.92 -5.57
N TYR A 105 -10.78 -5.10 -6.27
CA TYR A 105 -10.15 -5.48 -7.52
C TYR A 105 -9.23 -6.69 -7.31
N LEU A 106 -8.30 -6.61 -6.36
CA LEU A 106 -7.32 -7.66 -6.09
C LEU A 106 -7.96 -8.97 -5.59
N THR A 107 -9.03 -8.89 -4.82
CA THR A 107 -9.83 -10.08 -4.47
C THR A 107 -10.53 -10.67 -5.70
N SER A 108 -11.13 -9.84 -6.57
CA SER A 108 -11.85 -10.33 -7.75
C SER A 108 -10.94 -11.01 -8.80
N VAL A 109 -9.67 -10.62 -8.87
CA VAL A 109 -8.66 -11.28 -9.71
C VAL A 109 -7.89 -12.40 -8.98
N GLY A 110 -8.32 -12.78 -7.77
CA GLY A 110 -7.78 -13.93 -7.03
C GLY A 110 -6.37 -13.71 -6.44
N ARG A 111 -5.95 -12.46 -6.25
CA ARG A 111 -4.64 -12.09 -5.69
C ARG A 111 -4.65 -12.03 -4.16
N ILE A 112 -5.82 -11.79 -3.58
CA ILE A 112 -6.09 -11.84 -2.14
C ILE A 112 -7.10 -12.96 -1.89
N LYS A 113 -6.83 -13.84 -0.93
CA LYS A 113 -7.81 -14.83 -0.47
C LYS A 113 -8.73 -14.17 0.56
N GLY A 114 -10.03 -14.15 0.28
CA GLY A 114 -11.07 -13.69 1.20
C GLY A 114 -11.38 -14.69 2.30
#